data_AF-A0A914HAH3-F1
#
_entry.id   AF-A0A914HAH3-F1
#
_cell.length_a   1.000
_cell.length_b   1.000
_cell.length_c   1.000
_cell.angle_alpha   90.00
_cell.angle_beta   90.00
_cell.angle_gamma   90.00
#
_symmetry.space_group_name_H-M   'P 1'
#
loop_
_entity.id
_entity.type
_entity.pdbx_description
1 polymer ?
#
loop_
_entity_poly.entity_id
_entity_poly.type
_entity_poly.pdbx_seq_one_letter_code
_entity_poly.pdbx_strand_id
1 'polypeptide(L)'
;MIPLTTALSKLLNCKPENLAEYLNNPEAVNKASGYLGGKKLKTTYLSRDGTTKDVKFGNFSLKSASDTYAFEGFLEVKVHQYFYIKHRIRLLYPQLKCVVEYHNKGHSKYYPLGKFNT
;
A
#
# COMPACT_ATOMS: atom_id res chain seq x y z
N MET A 1 13.51 1.60 11.00
CA MET A 1 12.21 1.80 10.30
C MET A 1 11.42 0.50 10.44
N ILE A 2 10.16 0.54 10.87
CA ILE A 2 9.34 -0.68 11.02
C ILE A 2 8.51 -0.87 9.74
N PRO A 3 8.51 -2.05 9.10
CA PRO A 3 7.66 -2.32 7.95
C PRO A 3 6.19 -2.12 8.30
N LEU A 4 5.45 -1.44 7.41
CA LEU A 4 4.05 -1.11 7.65
C LEU A 4 3.18 -2.35 7.85
N THR A 5 3.46 -3.43 7.12
CA THR A 5 2.79 -4.73 7.30
C THR A 5 2.98 -5.27 8.72
N THR A 6 4.19 -5.19 9.29
CA THR A 6 4.48 -5.61 10.67
C THR A 6 3.73 -4.74 11.68
N ALA A 7 3.72 -3.42 11.50
CA ALA A 7 3.04 -2.50 12.40
C ALA A 7 1.51 -2.75 12.42
N LEU A 8 0.90 -2.93 11.25
CA LEU A 8 -0.53 -3.21 11.12
C LEU A 8 -0.89 -4.59 11.66
N SER A 9 -0.07 -5.61 11.40
CA SER A 9 -0.27 -6.95 11.93
C SER A 9 -0.28 -6.96 13.47
N LYS A 10 0.65 -6.22 14.07
CA LYS A 10 0.70 -6.05 15.53
C LYS A 10 -0.52 -5.30 16.09
N LEU A 11 -0.97 -4.24 15.39
CA LEU A 11 -2.15 -3.45 15.79
C LEU A 11 -3.45 -4.27 15.75
N LEU A 12 -3.59 -5.11 14.73
CA LEU A 12 -4.78 -5.93 14.47
C LEU A 12 -4.72 -7.31 15.14
N ASN A 13 -3.62 -7.60 15.86
CA ASN A 13 -3.36 -8.89 16.48
C ASN A 13 -3.51 -10.06 15.50
N CYS A 14 -2.92 -9.92 14.31
CA CYS A 14 -2.95 -10.93 13.26
C CYS A 14 -1.53 -11.24 12.75
N LYS A 15 -1.38 -12.35 12.03
CA LYS A 15 -0.16 -12.62 11.26
C LYS A 15 -0.14 -11.80 9.97
N PRO A 16 1.04 -11.45 9.43
CA PRO A 16 1.15 -10.72 8.17
C PRO A 16 0.46 -11.40 6.99
N GLU A 17 0.48 -12.74 6.91
CA GLU A 17 -0.23 -13.49 5.88
C GLU A 17 -1.76 -13.29 5.90
N ASN A 18 -2.33 -13.06 7.09
CA ASN A 18 -3.78 -12.91 7.28
C ASN A 18 -4.23 -11.44 7.17
N LEU A 19 -3.30 -10.49 7.02
CA LEU A 19 -3.61 -9.06 7.03
C LEU A 19 -4.62 -8.66 5.94
N ALA A 20 -4.69 -9.40 4.83
CA ALA A 20 -5.64 -9.17 3.76
C ALA A 20 -7.10 -9.30 4.23
N GLU A 21 -7.38 -10.35 5.01
CA GLU A 21 -8.71 -10.63 5.55
C GLU A 21 -9.15 -9.51 6.50
N TYR A 22 -8.26 -9.10 7.41
CA TYR A 22 -8.55 -8.03 8.36
C TYR A 22 -8.76 -6.69 7.65
N LEU A 23 -7.96 -6.37 6.63
CA LEU A 23 -8.14 -5.13 5.88
C LEU A 23 -9.37 -5.14 4.95
N ASN A 24 -10.11 -6.23 4.87
CA ASN A 24 -11.45 -6.28 4.26
C ASN A 24 -12.58 -6.07 5.26
N ASN A 25 -12.30 -6.15 6.57
CA ASN A 25 -13.25 -5.85 7.63
C ASN A 25 -13.28 -4.32 7.91
N PRO A 26 -14.46 -3.66 7.85
CA PRO A 26 -14.57 -2.22 8.08
C PRO A 26 -14.05 -1.73 9.44
N GLU A 27 -14.25 -2.48 10.52
CA GLU A 27 -13.80 -2.11 11.87
C GLU A 27 -12.27 -2.13 11.96
N ALA A 28 -11.65 -3.17 11.42
CA ALA A 28 -10.20 -3.29 11.36
C ALA A 28 -9.58 -2.21 10.46
N VAL A 29 -10.22 -1.87 9.34
CA VAL A 29 -9.83 -0.74 8.49
C VAL A 29 -9.92 0.57 9.26
N ASN A 30 -11.02 0.84 9.97
CA ASN A 30 -11.17 2.06 10.76
C ASN A 30 -10.10 2.17 11.85
N LYS A 31 -9.80 1.07 12.56
CA LYS A 31 -8.72 1.01 13.55
C LYS A 31 -7.35 1.28 12.92
N ALA A 32 -7.05 0.66 11.79
CA ALA A 32 -5.81 0.86 11.06
C ALA A 32 -5.68 2.30 10.52
N SER A 33 -6.74 2.86 9.95
CA SER A 33 -6.79 4.23 9.47
C SER A 33 -6.59 5.25 10.59
N GLY A 34 -7.23 5.05 11.75
CA GLY A 34 -7.03 5.89 12.94
C GLY A 34 -5.59 5.82 13.45
N TYR A 35 -4.98 4.64 13.44
CA TYR A 35 -3.56 4.48 13.79
C TYR A 35 -2.62 5.18 12.80
N LEU A 36 -2.92 5.16 11.49
CA LEU A 36 -2.06 5.79 10.47
C LEU A 36 -2.32 7.28 10.29
N GLY A 37 -3.47 7.78 10.74
CA GLY A 37 -3.83 9.19 10.70
C GLY A 37 -2.74 10.08 11.32
N GLY A 38 -2.23 11.03 10.54
CA GLY A 38 -1.19 11.96 10.96
C GLY A 38 0.23 11.38 11.07
N LYS A 39 0.43 10.08 10.85
CA LYS A 39 1.78 9.49 10.81
C LYS A 39 2.47 9.75 9.49
N LYS A 40 3.79 9.97 9.54
CA LYS A 40 4.66 10.04 8.37
C LYS A 40 4.99 8.62 7.92
N LEU A 41 4.52 8.25 6.72
CA LEU A 41 4.90 6.99 6.08
C LEU A 41 6.03 7.26 5.08
N LYS A 42 6.87 6.26 4.82
CA LYS A 42 7.96 6.35 3.86
C LYS A 42 8.06 5.05 3.08
N THR A 43 8.32 5.15 1.78
CA THR A 43 8.59 3.97 0.94
C THR A 43 9.94 3.37 1.29
N THR A 44 10.02 2.04 1.33
CA THR A 44 11.30 1.35 1.52
C THR A 44 12.04 1.07 0.21
N TYR A 45 11.38 1.26 -0.93
CA TYR A 45 12.00 1.21 -2.25
C TYR A 45 12.47 2.58 -2.71
N LEU A 46 13.49 2.58 -3.56
CA LEU A 46 14.02 3.77 -4.20
C LEU A 46 13.20 4.14 -5.45
N SER A 47 12.93 5.43 -5.57
CA SER A 47 12.45 6.04 -6.81
C SER A 47 13.57 6.08 -7.85
N ARG A 48 13.24 6.45 -9.09
CA ARG A 48 14.22 6.51 -10.20
C ARG A 48 15.39 7.46 -9.92
N ASP A 49 15.18 8.47 -9.08
CA ASP A 49 16.18 9.45 -8.64
C ASP A 49 17.01 8.96 -7.43
N GLY A 50 16.85 7.70 -7.02
CA GLY A 50 17.56 7.13 -5.87
C GLY A 50 16.99 7.54 -4.51
N THR A 51 15.84 8.24 -4.46
CA THR A 51 15.26 8.71 -3.20
C THR A 51 14.09 7.83 -2.71
N THR A 52 13.94 7.72 -1.39
CA THR A 52 12.69 7.22 -0.78
C THR A 52 11.66 8.31 -0.74
N LYS A 53 10.39 7.98 -0.97
CA LYS A 53 9.30 8.94 -0.94
C LYS A 53 8.58 8.93 0.40
N ASP A 54 8.33 10.12 0.96
CA ASP A 54 7.36 10.29 2.03
C ASP A 54 5.93 10.18 1.48
N VAL A 55 5.09 9.43 2.19
CA VAL A 55 3.71 9.12 1.78
C VAL A 55 2.76 9.69 2.82
N LYS A 56 1.82 10.52 2.36
CA LYS A 56 0.71 10.98 3.19
C LYS A 56 -0.41 9.93 3.13
N PHE A 57 -0.72 9.32 4.28
CA PHE A 57 -1.84 8.39 4.37
C PHE A 57 -3.17 9.14 4.15
N GLY A 58 -3.90 8.75 3.11
CA GLY A 58 -5.26 9.19 2.85
C GLY A 58 -6.27 8.12 3.26
N ASN A 59 -6.13 6.91 2.72
CA ASN A 59 -6.95 5.75 3.08
C ASN A 59 -6.28 4.45 2.60
N PHE A 60 -6.94 3.31 2.76
CA PHE A 60 -6.64 2.09 2.02
C PHE A 60 -7.43 2.03 0.71
N SER A 61 -6.89 1.36 -0.30
CA SER A 61 -7.60 1.12 -1.56
C SER A 61 -8.79 0.19 -1.33
N LEU A 62 -9.82 0.33 -2.16
CA LEU A 62 -11.01 -0.53 -2.08
C LEU A 62 -10.68 -1.99 -2.39
N LYS A 63 -9.79 -2.22 -3.38
CA LYS A 63 -9.37 -3.54 -3.83
C LYS A 63 -7.89 -3.81 -3.53
N SER A 64 -7.45 -5.06 -3.75
CA SER A 64 -6.07 -5.48 -3.61
C SER A 64 -5.13 -4.79 -4.61
N ALA A 65 -3.81 -4.90 -4.41
CA ALA A 65 -2.82 -4.47 -5.40
C ALA A 65 -2.86 -5.27 -6.72
N SER A 66 -3.47 -6.47 -6.71
CA SER A 66 -3.75 -7.28 -7.90
C SER A 66 -4.88 -6.70 -8.74
N ASP A 67 -5.85 -6.07 -8.08
CA ASP A 67 -7.10 -5.65 -8.73
C ASP A 67 -7.20 -4.13 -8.93
N THR A 68 -6.39 -3.36 -8.21
CA THR A 68 -6.32 -1.90 -8.31
C THR A 68 -5.48 -1.47 -9.51
N TYR A 69 -6.00 -0.56 -10.33
CA TYR A 69 -5.23 0.04 -11.43
C TYR A 69 -4.25 1.09 -10.89
N ALA A 70 -3.01 1.06 -11.40
CA ALA A 70 -2.00 2.04 -11.04
C ALA A 70 -2.30 3.44 -11.61
N PHE A 71 -3.02 3.48 -12.73
CA PHE A 71 -3.43 4.69 -13.45
C PHE A 71 -4.91 4.58 -13.81
N GLU A 72 -5.80 4.96 -12.90
CA GLU A 72 -7.24 4.94 -13.16
C GLU A 72 -7.59 5.75 -14.43
N GLY A 73 -8.31 5.11 -15.35
CA GLY A 73 -8.84 5.74 -16.57
C GLY A 73 -7.87 5.86 -17.75
N PHE A 74 -6.60 5.48 -17.61
CA PHE A 74 -5.61 5.65 -18.69
C PHE A 74 -4.99 4.35 -19.18
N LEU A 75 -4.56 3.47 -18.27
CA LEU A 75 -3.85 2.25 -18.60
C LEU A 75 -4.36 1.11 -17.71
N GLU A 76 -4.69 -0.03 -18.32
CA GLU A 76 -5.14 -1.23 -17.61
C GLU A 76 -3.97 -1.97 -16.89
N VAL A 77 -3.02 -1.21 -16.34
CA VAL A 77 -1.89 -1.75 -15.59
C VAL A 77 -2.24 -1.78 -14.12
N LYS A 78 -2.21 -2.97 -13.53
CA LYS A 78 -2.46 -3.17 -12.10
C LYS A 78 -1.27 -2.70 -11.25
N VAL A 79 -1.52 -2.35 -10.00
CA VAL A 79 -0.46 -1.85 -9.09
C VAL A 79 0.70 -2.84 -8.99
N HIS A 80 0.43 -4.14 -8.84
CA HIS A 80 1.52 -5.14 -8.76
C HIS A 80 2.37 -5.21 -10.05
N GLN A 81 1.74 -5.11 -11.23
CA GLN A 81 2.45 -5.08 -12.52
C GLN A 81 3.29 -3.83 -12.65
N TYR A 82 2.72 -2.67 -12.30
CA TYR A 82 3.42 -1.40 -12.35
C TYR A 82 4.68 -1.41 -11.48
N PHE A 83 4.60 -1.94 -10.26
CA PHE A 83 5.75 -2.04 -9.37
C PHE A 83 6.83 -2.99 -9.90
N TYR A 84 6.44 -4.10 -10.54
CA TYR A 84 7.39 -5.00 -11.19
C TYR A 84 8.08 -4.33 -12.40
N ILE A 85 7.31 -3.68 -13.28
CA ILE A 85 7.83 -3.05 -14.50
C ILE A 85 8.73 -1.85 -14.14
N LYS A 86 8.24 -0.95 -13.29
CA LYS A 86 8.91 0.33 -13.02
C LYS A 86 10.03 0.22 -12.00
N HIS A 87 9.83 -0.58 -10.95
CA HIS A 87 10.73 -0.63 -9.79
C HIS A 87 11.48 -1.96 -9.68
N ARG A 88 11.22 -2.94 -10.57
CA ARG A 88 11.76 -4.31 -10.46
C ARG A 88 11.40 -5.00 -9.15
N ILE A 89 10.25 -4.64 -8.57
CA ILE A 89 9.78 -5.17 -7.30
C ILE A 89 8.69 -6.20 -7.55
N ARG A 90 8.94 -7.44 -7.12
CA ARG A 90 7.91 -8.47 -7.03
C ARG A 90 7.24 -8.39 -5.66
N LEU A 91 5.94 -8.10 -5.64
CA LEU A 91 5.15 -8.11 -4.41
C LEU A 91 4.98 -9.54 -3.92
N LEU A 92 5.31 -9.81 -2.65
CA LEU A 92 5.04 -11.11 -2.02
C LEU A 92 3.55 -11.29 -1.69
N TYR A 93 2.85 -10.19 -1.41
CA TYR A 93 1.45 -10.21 -1.00
C TYR A 93 0.59 -9.29 -1.88
N PRO A 94 0.45 -9.57 -3.19
CA PRO A 94 -0.31 -8.72 -4.10
C PRO A 94 -1.82 -8.73 -3.80
N GLN A 95 -2.31 -9.66 -2.96
CA GLN A 95 -3.68 -9.69 -2.44
C GLN A 95 -3.96 -8.64 -1.37
N LEU A 96 -2.92 -7.99 -0.80
CA LEU A 96 -3.12 -6.90 0.16
C LEU A 96 -3.62 -5.63 -0.52
N LYS A 97 -4.38 -4.82 0.22
CA LYS A 97 -4.73 -3.46 -0.17
C LYS A 97 -3.50 -2.56 -0.28
N CYS A 98 -3.66 -1.43 -0.94
CA CYS A 98 -2.67 -0.37 -1.06
C CYS A 98 -2.97 0.74 -0.06
N VAL A 99 -1.93 1.45 0.38
CA VAL A 99 -2.07 2.80 0.92
C VAL A 99 -2.37 3.76 -0.22
N VAL A 100 -3.37 4.61 -0.02
CA VAL A 100 -3.79 5.65 -0.96
C VAL A 100 -3.29 6.99 -0.46
N GLU A 101 -2.59 7.71 -1.35
CA GLU A 101 -2.28 9.13 -1.19
C GLU A 101 -3.17 9.92 -2.14
N TYR A 102 -4.09 10.71 -1.59
CA TYR A 102 -4.93 11.61 -2.37
C TYR A 102 -4.12 12.85 -2.79
N HIS A 103 -4.16 13.19 -4.08
CA HIS A 103 -3.65 14.46 -4.57
C HIS A 103 -4.80 15.43 -4.90
N ASN A 104 -4.53 16.73 -4.75
CA ASN A 104 -5.49 17.81 -4.99
C ASN A 104 -6.07 17.89 -6.42
N LYS A 105 -5.54 17.12 -7.38
CA LYS A 105 -5.97 17.10 -8.79
C LYS A 105 -6.84 15.88 -9.15
N GLY A 106 -7.46 15.22 -8.17
CA GLY A 106 -8.34 14.07 -8.41
C GLY A 106 -7.62 12.76 -8.76
N HIS A 107 -6.28 12.74 -8.76
CA HIS A 107 -5.51 11.53 -8.99
C HIS A 107 -5.04 10.92 -7.66
N SER A 108 -5.41 9.67 -7.43
CA SER A 108 -4.91 8.88 -6.30
C SER A 108 -3.59 8.19 -6.67
N LYS A 109 -2.65 8.13 -5.74
CA LYS A 109 -1.47 7.26 -5.85
C LYS A 109 -1.62 6.06 -4.93
N TYR A 110 -1.23 4.90 -5.46
CA TYR A 110 -1.35 3.62 -4.77
C TYR A 110 0.02 3.06 -4.41
N TYR A 111 0.22 2.77 -3.12
CA TYR A 111 1.44 2.16 -2.58
C TYR A 111 1.09 0.78 -1.98
N PRO A 112 1.56 -0.33 -2.56
CA PRO A 112 1.19 -1.65 -2.10
C PRO A 112 1.72 -1.91 -0.68
N LEU A 113 0.87 -2.51 0.17
CA LEU A 113 1.33 -3.12 1.40
C LEU A 113 2.06 -4.41 1.05
N GLY A 114 3.27 -4.61 1.57
CA GLY A 114 3.97 -5.86 1.32
C GLY A 114 5.38 -5.89 1.85
N LYS A 115 5.91 -7.12 1.91
CA LYS A 115 7.34 -7.38 1.96
C LYS A 115 7.81 -7.55 0.51
N PHE A 116 8.96 -6.98 0.19
CA PHE A 116 9.58 -7.07 -1.13
C PHE A 116 10.67 -8.14 -1.05
N ASN A 117 10.77 -9.03 -2.04
CA ASN A 117 12.00 -9.78 -2.24
C ASN A 117 12.99 -8.86 -2.93
N THR A 118 14.04 -8.49 -2.20
CA THR A 118 15.27 -7.92 -2.74
C THR A 118 16.22 -9.05 -3.10
#